data_AF-A0A7C5S0Y9-F1
#
_entry.id   AF-A0A7C5S0Y9-F1
#
_cell.length_a   1.000
_cell.length_b   1.000
_cell.length_c   1.000
_cell.angle_alpha   90.00
_cell.angle_beta   90.00
_cell.angle_gamma   90.00
#
_symmetry.space_group_name_H-M   'P 1'
#
loop_
_entity.id
_entity.type
_entity.pdbx_description
1 polymer ?
#
loop_
_entity_poly.entity_id
_entity_poly.type
_entity_poly.pdbx_seq_one_letter_code
_entity_poly.pdbx_strand_id
1 'polypeptide(L)'
;MVILSVLLHSLRSHYTCIMMRKGQNLMNRRFRDLVIHIIAMFIMQLILTLSSVYADDYVGSNRCKTCHKDEYEKFSKTKHKDTSKSLNKEELKNKECLTCHSMDKEGKYMEIGCESCHGAGKYYSQSYVMKDKELSRLIGLKKPDESTCKRCHNEDTPKIKKMDIKSGMKEIEHKKKQKHSEEPDK
;
A
#
# COMPACT_ATOMS: atom_id res chain seq x y z
N MET A 1 28.47 -67.21 45.02
CA MET A 1 27.30 -66.88 44.17
C MET A 1 26.66 -65.52 44.49
N VAL A 2 26.76 -64.98 45.71
CA VAL A 2 26.12 -63.70 46.10
C VAL A 2 26.75 -62.46 45.42
N ILE A 3 28.08 -62.41 45.28
CA ILE A 3 28.81 -61.24 44.73
C ILE A 3 28.46 -60.98 43.26
N LEU A 4 28.27 -62.03 42.45
CA LEU A 4 27.91 -61.90 41.04
C LEU A 4 26.49 -61.34 40.86
N SER A 5 25.57 -61.70 41.76
CA SER A 5 24.19 -61.20 41.73
C SER A 5 24.07 -59.70 42.05
N VAL A 6 24.93 -59.19 42.95
CA VAL A 6 24.96 -57.77 43.34
C VAL A 6 25.54 -56.91 42.22
N LEU A 7 26.59 -57.37 41.54
CA LEU A 7 27.17 -56.68 40.39
C LEU A 7 26.21 -56.60 39.20
N LEU A 8 25.47 -57.68 38.91
CA LEU A 8 24.47 -57.69 37.83
C LEU A 8 23.27 -56.78 38.13
N HIS A 9 22.82 -56.69 39.40
CA HIS A 9 21.78 -55.74 39.80
C HIS A 9 22.24 -54.28 39.71
N SER A 10 23.49 -53.99 40.10
CA SER A 10 24.07 -52.66 40.00
C SER A 10 24.17 -52.19 38.55
N LEU A 11 24.67 -53.04 37.65
CA LEU A 11 24.73 -52.75 36.21
C LEU A 11 23.32 -52.54 35.63
N ARG A 12 22.35 -53.39 35.96
CA ARG A 12 20.95 -53.24 35.50
C ARG A 12 20.30 -51.93 35.96
N SER A 13 20.59 -51.48 37.17
CA SER A 13 20.13 -50.19 37.71
C SER A 13 20.76 -49.00 36.98
N HIS A 14 22.06 -49.05 36.70
CA HIS A 14 22.73 -48.01 35.92
C HIS A 14 22.24 -47.93 34.46
N TYR A 15 22.04 -49.07 33.78
CA TYR A 15 21.53 -49.09 32.40
C TYR A 15 20.10 -48.56 32.29
N THR A 16 19.21 -48.89 33.23
CA THR A 16 17.83 -48.39 33.25
C THR A 16 17.77 -46.87 33.47
N CYS A 17 18.61 -46.33 34.35
CA CYS A 17 18.71 -44.90 34.59
C CYS A 17 19.22 -44.12 33.35
N ILE A 18 20.24 -44.63 32.65
CA ILE A 18 20.76 -44.01 31.42
C ILE A 18 19.73 -44.02 30.28
N MET A 19 19.00 -45.13 30.10
CA MET A 19 17.97 -45.25 29.06
C MET A 19 16.78 -44.33 29.33
N MET A 20 16.35 -44.18 30.59
CA MET A 20 15.30 -43.23 30.97
C MET A 20 15.71 -41.77 30.75
N ARG A 21 16.96 -41.41 31.09
CA ARG A 21 17.49 -40.06 30.87
C ARG A 21 17.61 -39.71 29.37
N LYS A 22 17.95 -40.69 28.53
CA LYS A 22 18.02 -40.50 27.07
C LYS A 22 16.62 -40.35 26.46
N GLY A 23 15.65 -41.14 26.91
CA GLY A 23 14.24 -41.07 26.49
C GLY A 23 13.56 -39.75 26.86
N GLN A 24 13.76 -39.24 28.08
CA GLN A 24 13.26 -37.93 28.51
C GLN A 24 13.86 -36.78 27.69
N ASN A 25 15.16 -36.83 27.39
CA ASN A 25 15.82 -35.83 26.55
C ASN A 25 15.33 -35.86 25.08
N LEU A 26 15.03 -37.03 24.53
CA LEU A 26 14.46 -37.19 23.18
C LEU A 26 13.00 -36.69 23.13
N MET A 27 12.20 -37.01 24.15
CA MET A 27 10.81 -36.56 24.24
C MET A 27 10.73 -35.03 24.41
N ASN A 28 11.60 -34.44 25.24
CA ASN A 28 11.71 -32.99 25.40
C ASN A 28 12.21 -32.29 24.14
N ARG A 29 13.10 -32.92 23.36
CA ARG A 29 13.52 -32.41 22.04
C ARG A 29 12.35 -32.40 21.06
N ARG A 30 11.62 -33.51 20.94
CA ARG A 30 10.45 -33.59 20.04
C ARG A 30 9.32 -32.64 20.42
N PHE A 31 9.07 -32.46 21.72
CA PHE A 31 8.09 -31.49 22.22
C PHE A 31 8.53 -30.06 21.95
N ARG A 32 9.80 -29.73 22.21
CA ARG A 32 10.38 -28.41 21.90
C ARG A 32 10.31 -28.11 20.40
N ASP A 33 10.68 -29.09 19.56
CA ASP A 33 10.64 -28.92 18.11
C ASP A 33 9.19 -28.72 17.64
N LEU A 34 8.23 -29.49 18.15
CA LEU A 34 6.80 -29.31 17.85
C LEU A 34 6.30 -27.90 18.23
N VAL A 35 6.65 -27.42 19.44
CA VAL A 35 6.29 -26.07 19.90
C VAL A 35 6.92 -24.99 19.00
N ILE A 36 8.18 -25.16 18.60
CA ILE A 36 8.85 -24.24 17.67
C ILE A 36 8.13 -24.20 16.32
N HIS A 37 7.72 -25.35 15.77
CA HIS A 37 6.99 -25.40 14.50
C HIS A 37 5.61 -24.74 14.61
N ILE A 38 4.88 -24.97 15.70
CA ILE A 38 3.57 -24.31 15.94
C ILE A 38 3.75 -22.79 16.03
N ILE A 39 4.74 -22.32 16.78
CA ILE A 39 5.05 -20.88 16.89
C ILE A 39 5.43 -20.30 15.53
N ALA A 40 6.27 -20.99 14.76
CA ALA A 40 6.67 -20.55 13.41
C ALA A 40 5.48 -20.47 12.45
N MET A 41 4.54 -21.42 12.50
CA MET A 41 3.31 -21.38 11.70
C MET A 41 2.42 -20.19 12.10
N PHE A 42 2.26 -19.92 13.40
CA PHE A 42 1.51 -18.76 13.89
C PHE A 42 2.16 -17.43 13.49
N ILE A 43 3.49 -17.32 13.58
CA ILE A 43 4.23 -16.13 13.15
C ILE A 43 4.08 -15.92 11.64
N MET A 44 4.19 -16.97 10.83
CA MET A 44 4.01 -16.87 9.38
C MET A 44 2.59 -16.43 9.02
N GLN A 45 1.56 -16.98 9.68
CA GLN A 45 0.18 -16.55 9.47
C GLN A 45 -0.03 -15.08 9.84
N LEU A 46 0.58 -14.61 10.94
CA LEU A 46 0.53 -13.21 11.35
C LEU A 46 1.17 -12.28 10.31
N ILE A 47 2.36 -12.64 9.80
CA ILE A 47 3.08 -11.87 8.77
C ILE A 47 2.24 -11.72 7.49
N LEU A 48 1.54 -12.77 7.05
CA LEU A 48 0.66 -12.70 5.88
C LEU A 48 -0.50 -11.71 6.07
N THR A 49 -1.13 -11.69 7.26
CA THR A 49 -2.28 -10.81 7.52
C THR A 49 -1.92 -9.32 7.61
N LEU A 50 -0.70 -8.98 8.04
CA LEU A 50 -0.25 -7.58 8.12
C LEU A 50 -0.12 -6.94 6.73
N SER A 51 0.24 -7.71 5.71
CA SER A 51 0.51 -7.18 4.36
C SER A 51 -0.72 -6.54 3.71
N SER A 52 -1.92 -7.01 4.02
CA SER A 52 -3.19 -6.51 3.48
C SER A 52 -3.57 -5.12 4.00
N VAL A 53 -3.12 -4.77 5.21
CA VAL A 53 -3.39 -3.46 5.84
C VAL A 53 -2.55 -2.35 5.21
N TYR A 54 -1.42 -2.69 4.57
CA TYR A 54 -0.52 -1.74 3.93
C TYR A 54 -0.79 -1.50 2.43
N ALA A 55 -1.85 -2.09 1.88
CA ALA A 55 -2.26 -1.82 0.50
C ALA A 55 -2.91 -0.43 0.42
N ASP A 56 -2.17 0.56 -0.07
CA ASP A 56 -2.68 1.93 -0.22
C ASP A 56 -3.85 2.00 -1.23
N ASP A 57 -4.57 3.12 -1.18
CA ASP A 57 -5.78 3.32 -1.98
C ASP A 57 -5.52 3.99 -3.35
N TYR A 58 -4.26 4.28 -3.67
CA TYR A 58 -3.87 4.85 -4.95
C TYR A 58 -3.59 3.73 -5.97
N VAL A 59 -3.91 4.00 -7.24
CA VAL A 59 -3.69 3.06 -8.36
C VAL A 59 -2.71 3.61 -9.40
N GLY A 60 -2.33 4.88 -9.27
CA GLY A 60 -1.45 5.59 -10.18
C GLY A 60 -2.13 6.04 -11.47
N SER A 61 -1.62 7.14 -12.03
CA SER A 61 -2.17 7.75 -13.26
C SER A 61 -2.18 6.80 -14.48
N ASN A 62 -1.33 5.78 -14.51
CA ASN A 62 -1.32 4.76 -15.56
C ASN A 62 -2.63 3.95 -15.61
N ARG A 63 -3.25 3.68 -14.45
CA ARG A 63 -4.55 3.00 -14.39
C ARG A 63 -5.64 3.84 -15.06
N CYS A 64 -5.62 5.16 -14.82
CA CYS A 64 -6.54 6.11 -15.42
C CYS A 64 -6.32 6.22 -16.94
N LYS A 65 -5.06 6.26 -17.39
CA LYS A 65 -4.66 6.36 -18.80
C LYS A 65 -5.28 5.27 -19.68
N THR A 66 -5.54 4.07 -19.16
CA THR A 66 -6.13 2.97 -19.94
C THR A 66 -7.46 3.37 -20.59
N CYS A 67 -8.27 4.19 -19.91
CA CYS A 67 -9.56 4.68 -20.40
C CYS A 67 -9.55 6.19 -20.72
N HIS A 68 -8.77 6.98 -20.00
CA HIS A 68 -8.67 8.45 -20.11
C HIS A 68 -7.36 8.88 -20.78
N LYS A 69 -7.16 8.47 -22.03
CA LYS A 69 -5.91 8.73 -22.77
C LYS A 69 -5.72 10.21 -23.05
N ASP A 70 -6.73 10.88 -23.59
CA ASP A 70 -6.67 12.28 -23.98
C ASP A 70 -6.42 13.18 -22.77
N GLU A 71 -7.07 12.87 -21.64
CA GLU A 71 -6.90 13.59 -20.39
C GLU A 71 -5.50 13.37 -19.80
N TYR A 72 -5.01 12.13 -19.82
CA TYR A 72 -3.66 11.81 -19.39
C TYR A 72 -2.61 12.53 -20.24
N GLU A 73 -2.79 12.58 -21.56
CA GLU A 73 -1.86 13.27 -22.47
C GLU A 73 -1.83 14.79 -22.26
N LYS A 74 -2.99 15.40 -22.04
CA LYS A 74 -3.07 16.82 -21.66
C LYS A 74 -2.39 17.07 -20.32
N PHE A 75 -2.71 16.27 -19.31
CA PHE A 75 -2.12 16.37 -17.97
C PHE A 75 -0.60 16.19 -18.00
N SER A 76 -0.09 15.23 -18.76
CA SER A 76 1.34 14.90 -18.84
C SER A 76 2.20 16.02 -19.42
N LYS A 77 1.59 17.00 -20.10
CA LYS A 77 2.26 18.19 -20.61
C LYS A 77 2.39 19.31 -19.57
N THR A 78 1.70 19.18 -18.43
CA THR A 78 1.76 20.16 -17.33
C THR A 78 2.98 19.92 -16.44
N LYS A 79 3.38 20.94 -15.67
CA LYS A 79 4.46 20.82 -14.68
C LYS A 79 4.13 19.85 -13.54
N HIS A 80 2.85 19.54 -13.31
CA HIS A 80 2.42 18.63 -12.26
C HIS A 80 2.96 17.19 -12.45
N LYS A 81 3.11 16.74 -13.70
CA LYS A 81 3.66 15.41 -13.98
C LYS A 81 5.13 15.25 -13.58
N ASP A 82 5.84 16.37 -13.44
CA ASP A 82 7.29 16.47 -13.31
C ASP A 82 7.71 17.21 -12.02
N THR A 83 6.86 17.24 -10.98
CA THR A 83 7.12 18.03 -9.75
C THR A 83 8.37 17.58 -9.00
N SER A 84 8.79 16.32 -9.15
CA SER A 84 10.04 15.80 -8.58
C SER A 84 11.29 16.55 -9.06
N LYS A 85 11.26 17.10 -10.30
CA LYS A 85 12.41 17.77 -10.92
C LYS A 85 12.80 19.10 -10.28
N SER A 86 11.91 19.69 -9.48
CA SER A 86 12.20 20.95 -8.76
C SER A 86 12.74 20.74 -7.35
N LEU A 87 12.92 19.49 -6.91
CA LEU A 87 13.44 19.15 -5.58
C LEU A 87 14.85 18.55 -5.67
N ASN A 88 15.68 18.83 -4.66
CA ASN A 88 16.94 18.12 -4.45
C ASN A 88 16.74 16.80 -3.66
N LYS A 89 17.80 16.02 -3.48
CA LYS A 89 17.75 14.70 -2.81
C LYS A 89 17.31 14.75 -1.34
N GLU A 90 17.57 15.86 -0.65
CA GLU A 90 17.16 16.04 0.75
C GLU A 90 15.69 16.45 0.83
N GLU A 91 15.26 17.36 -0.03
CA GLU A 91 13.86 17.80 -0.14
C GLU A 91 12.94 16.63 -0.53
N LEU A 92 13.39 15.70 -1.38
CA LEU A 92 12.66 14.48 -1.74
C LEU A 92 12.37 13.55 -0.54
N LYS A 93 13.07 13.72 0.58
CA LYS A 93 12.85 12.96 1.82
C LYS A 93 12.10 13.77 2.87
N ASN A 94 11.87 15.06 2.64
CA ASN A 94 11.16 15.92 3.57
C ASN A 94 9.64 15.79 3.39
N LYS A 95 8.96 15.29 4.43
CA LYS A 95 7.49 15.12 4.46
C LYS A 95 6.73 16.41 4.18
N GLU A 96 7.28 17.57 4.56
CA GLU A 96 6.67 18.86 4.25
C GLU A 96 6.61 19.10 2.73
N CYS A 97 7.70 18.83 2.01
CA CYS A 97 7.75 18.92 0.55
C CYS A 97 6.83 17.88 -0.10
N LEU A 98 6.75 16.67 0.44
CA LEU A 98 5.93 15.59 -0.11
C LEU A 98 4.42 15.90 -0.08
N THR A 99 3.96 16.84 0.76
CA THR A 99 2.57 17.32 0.76
C THR A 99 2.13 17.84 -0.61
N CYS A 100 3.07 18.32 -1.45
CA CYS A 100 2.81 18.84 -2.79
C CYS A 100 3.57 18.17 -3.92
N HIS A 101 4.55 17.33 -3.59
CA HIS A 101 5.40 16.64 -4.56
C HIS A 101 5.11 15.14 -4.66
N SER A 102 4.09 14.65 -3.95
CA SER A 102 3.61 13.28 -4.00
C SER A 102 2.09 13.23 -3.85
N MET A 103 1.46 12.14 -4.29
CA MET A 103 0.02 11.93 -4.09
C MET A 103 -0.29 11.45 -2.66
N ASP A 104 0.62 10.69 -2.06
CA ASP A 104 0.58 10.23 -0.67
C ASP A 104 1.57 11.01 0.20
N LYS A 105 1.42 10.93 1.52
CA LYS A 105 2.29 11.66 2.45
C LYS A 105 3.64 10.97 2.64
N GLU A 106 3.72 9.71 2.24
CA GLU A 106 4.84 8.82 2.43
C GLU A 106 5.82 8.85 1.25
N GLY A 107 5.47 9.51 0.14
CA GLY A 107 6.33 9.63 -1.04
C GLY A 107 6.36 8.36 -1.89
N LYS A 108 5.42 7.43 -1.70
CA LYS A 108 5.36 6.17 -2.45
C LYS A 108 4.96 6.44 -3.92
N TYR A 109 4.07 7.39 -4.13
CA TYR A 109 3.61 7.90 -5.41
C TYR A 109 4.21 9.27 -5.63
N MET A 110 5.50 9.28 -5.95
CA MET A 110 6.18 10.50 -6.34
C MET A 110 5.49 11.15 -7.54
N GLU A 111 5.50 12.48 -7.54
CA GLU A 111 4.87 13.36 -8.52
C GLU A 111 3.35 13.50 -8.36
N ILE A 112 2.82 14.61 -8.85
CA ILE A 112 1.38 14.84 -8.89
C ILE A 112 0.77 14.03 -10.04
N GLY A 113 -0.43 13.49 -9.81
CA GLY A 113 -1.14 12.65 -10.75
C GLY A 113 -2.65 12.90 -10.76
N CYS A 114 -3.39 12.03 -11.44
CA CYS A 114 -4.85 12.13 -11.54
C CYS A 114 -5.50 12.16 -10.14
N GLU A 115 -4.99 11.30 -9.26
CA GLU A 115 -5.54 11.05 -7.92
C GLU A 115 -5.22 12.18 -6.93
N SER A 116 -4.20 13.01 -7.23
CA SER A 116 -3.98 14.24 -6.49
C SER A 116 -5.20 15.13 -6.54
N CYS A 117 -5.89 15.22 -7.68
CA CYS A 117 -7.08 16.05 -7.83
C CYS A 117 -8.38 15.27 -7.55
N HIS A 118 -8.44 14.01 -7.99
CA HIS A 118 -9.66 13.20 -8.00
C HIS A 118 -9.84 12.27 -6.79
N GLY A 119 -8.89 12.26 -5.85
CA GLY A 119 -8.88 11.32 -4.74
C GLY A 119 -8.27 9.97 -5.12
N ALA A 120 -8.17 9.07 -4.16
CA ALA A 120 -7.55 7.76 -4.33
C ALA A 120 -8.46 6.82 -5.16
N GLY A 121 -7.91 6.21 -6.22
CA GLY A 121 -8.66 5.58 -7.30
C GLY A 121 -8.95 4.09 -7.16
N LYS A 122 -8.53 3.43 -6.07
CA LYS A 122 -8.71 1.99 -5.88
C LYS A 122 -10.14 1.51 -6.08
N TYR A 123 -11.12 2.25 -5.57
CA TYR A 123 -12.52 1.88 -5.65
C TYR A 123 -13.19 2.33 -6.95
N TYR A 124 -12.96 3.58 -7.36
CA TYR A 124 -13.67 4.11 -8.51
C TYR A 124 -13.03 3.77 -9.87
N SER A 125 -11.76 3.38 -9.95
CA SER A 125 -11.08 3.14 -11.24
C SER A 125 -11.55 1.90 -12.00
N GLN A 126 -12.47 1.12 -11.43
CA GLN A 126 -13.08 -0.02 -12.10
C GLN A 126 -14.03 0.45 -13.19
N SER A 127 -14.02 -0.21 -14.35
CA SER A 127 -14.78 0.24 -15.52
C SER A 127 -16.29 0.28 -15.27
N TYR A 128 -16.84 -0.69 -14.54
CA TYR A 128 -18.26 -0.72 -14.20
C TYR A 128 -18.65 0.40 -13.22
N VAL A 129 -17.72 0.83 -12.35
CA VAL A 129 -17.96 1.96 -11.46
C VAL A 129 -17.85 3.28 -12.22
N MET A 130 -16.79 3.50 -13.01
CA MET A 130 -16.60 4.77 -13.75
C MET A 130 -17.74 5.11 -14.71
N LYS A 131 -18.49 4.10 -15.18
CA LYS A 131 -19.68 4.31 -16.01
C LYS A 131 -20.87 4.87 -15.23
N ASP A 132 -20.95 4.58 -13.94
CA ASP A 132 -21.94 5.15 -13.02
C ASP A 132 -21.33 6.31 -12.24
N LYS A 133 -21.74 7.53 -12.60
CA LYS A 133 -21.23 8.76 -12.00
C LYS A 133 -21.58 8.89 -10.52
N GLU A 134 -22.79 8.47 -10.14
CA GLU A 134 -23.22 8.57 -8.74
C GLU A 134 -22.46 7.55 -7.91
N LEU A 135 -22.34 6.32 -8.38
CA LEU A 135 -21.55 5.29 -7.69
C LEU A 135 -20.09 5.72 -7.54
N SER A 136 -19.45 6.19 -8.61
CA SER A 136 -18.07 6.68 -8.58
C SER A 136 -17.88 7.79 -7.55
N ARG A 137 -18.79 8.78 -7.51
CA ARG A 137 -18.76 9.88 -6.54
C ARG A 137 -18.95 9.38 -5.11
N LEU A 138 -19.90 8.47 -4.88
CA LEU A 138 -20.19 7.91 -3.57
C LEU A 138 -19.01 7.12 -3.00
N ILE A 139 -18.24 6.44 -3.84
CA ILE A 139 -17.11 5.60 -3.40
C ILE A 139 -15.74 6.29 -3.49
N GLY A 140 -15.71 7.62 -3.69
CA GLY A 140 -14.51 8.41 -3.44
C GLY A 140 -13.98 9.24 -4.60
N LEU A 141 -14.59 9.19 -5.79
CA LEU A 141 -14.22 10.10 -6.89
C LEU A 141 -14.57 11.54 -6.51
N LYS A 142 -13.57 12.40 -6.43
CA LYS A 142 -13.73 13.82 -6.13
C LYS A 142 -13.76 14.64 -7.41
N LYS A 143 -14.67 15.61 -7.46
CA LYS A 143 -14.63 16.68 -8.45
C LYS A 143 -13.73 17.80 -7.91
N PRO A 144 -12.62 18.14 -8.59
CA PRO A 144 -11.74 19.20 -8.14
C PRO A 144 -12.44 20.55 -8.14
N ASP A 145 -12.09 21.37 -7.16
CA ASP A 145 -12.50 22.76 -7.00
C ASP A 145 -11.28 23.64 -6.68
N GLU A 146 -11.49 24.94 -6.42
CA GLU A 146 -10.38 25.84 -6.07
C GLU A 146 -9.59 25.38 -4.83
N SER A 147 -10.26 24.75 -3.86
CA SER A 147 -9.61 24.27 -2.64
C SER A 147 -8.59 23.18 -2.95
N THR A 148 -8.87 22.36 -3.96
CA THR A 148 -7.99 21.28 -4.42
C THR A 148 -6.62 21.84 -4.84
N CYS A 149 -6.62 22.97 -5.55
CA CYS A 149 -5.41 23.65 -5.99
C CYS A 149 -4.72 24.40 -4.84
N LYS A 150 -5.49 25.06 -3.97
CA LYS A 150 -5.00 25.83 -2.81
C LYS A 150 -4.32 24.97 -1.73
N ARG A 151 -4.45 23.64 -1.77
CA ARG A 151 -3.62 22.76 -0.92
C ARG A 151 -2.12 22.94 -1.15
N CYS A 152 -1.73 23.31 -2.37
CA CYS A 152 -0.33 23.52 -2.75
C CYS A 152 -0.04 24.89 -3.35
N HIS A 153 -1.06 25.61 -3.80
CA HIS A 153 -0.91 26.98 -4.28
C HIS A 153 -1.42 27.95 -3.22
N ASN A 154 -0.67 28.08 -2.13
CA ASN A 154 -0.97 28.95 -0.99
C ASN A 154 0.27 29.68 -0.47
N GLU A 155 0.09 30.52 0.54
CA GLU A 155 1.13 31.38 1.11
C GLU A 155 2.24 30.58 1.82
N ASP A 156 1.94 29.40 2.34
CA ASP A 156 2.90 28.51 3.02
C ASP A 156 3.86 27.82 2.04
N THR A 157 3.61 27.96 0.73
CA THR A 157 4.39 27.36 -0.35
C THR A 157 5.03 28.42 -1.28
N PRO A 158 5.84 29.37 -0.76
CA PRO A 158 6.29 30.53 -1.52
C PRO A 158 7.20 30.19 -2.70
N LYS A 159 7.80 29.00 -2.71
CA LYS A 159 8.63 28.49 -3.83
C LYS A 159 7.78 28.08 -5.05
N ILE A 160 6.48 27.82 -4.87
CA ILE A 160 5.58 27.45 -5.97
C ILE A 160 5.15 28.72 -6.70
N LYS A 161 5.26 28.69 -8.04
CA LYS A 161 4.90 29.85 -8.87
C LYS A 161 3.43 30.23 -8.62
N LYS A 162 3.21 31.49 -8.25
CA LYS A 162 1.86 32.06 -8.15
C LYS A 162 1.15 31.93 -9.49
N MET A 163 -0.12 31.51 -9.45
CA MET A 163 -0.94 31.35 -10.62
C MET A 163 -2.37 31.78 -10.35
N ASP A 164 -3.07 32.20 -11.42
CA ASP A 164 -4.52 32.33 -11.37
C ASP A 164 -5.15 30.92 -11.41
N ILE A 165 -5.70 30.49 -10.28
CA ILE A 165 -6.32 29.17 -10.12
C ILE A 165 -7.42 28.95 -11.16
N LYS A 166 -8.22 29.98 -11.43
CA LYS A 166 -9.36 29.89 -12.35
C LYS A 166 -8.90 29.62 -13.79
N SER A 167 -7.84 30.29 -14.24
CA SER A 167 -7.24 30.03 -15.56
C SER A 167 -6.58 28.66 -15.61
N GLY A 168 -5.84 28.27 -14.57
CA GLY A 168 -5.23 26.94 -14.49
C GLY A 168 -6.25 25.79 -14.55
N MET A 169 -7.37 25.91 -13.84
CA MET A 169 -8.45 24.93 -13.89
C MET A 169 -9.03 24.78 -15.30
N LYS A 170 -9.13 25.86 -16.08
CA LYS A 170 -9.59 25.80 -17.48
C LYS A 170 -8.62 25.05 -18.38
N GLU A 171 -7.31 25.20 -18.18
CA GLU A 171 -6.29 24.51 -18.99
C GLU A 171 -6.33 22.99 -18.83
N ILE A 172 -6.62 22.53 -17.60
CA ILE A 172 -6.73 21.10 -17.28
C ILE A 172 -8.16 20.55 -17.35
N GLU A 173 -9.14 21.41 -17.65
CA GLU A 173 -10.54 21.01 -17.74
C GLU A 173 -10.69 19.97 -18.86
N HIS A 174 -11.15 18.79 -18.46
CA HIS A 174 -11.40 17.69 -19.37
C HIS A 174 -12.85 17.24 -19.26
N LYS A 175 -13.75 18.13 -19.65
CA LYS A 175 -15.13 17.76 -19.91
C LYS A 175 -15.22 17.20 -21.32
N LYS A 176 -15.33 15.89 -21.45
CA LYS A 176 -15.85 15.33 -22.70
C LYS A 176 -17.28 15.85 -22.86
N LYS A 177 -17.57 16.57 -23.94
CA LYS A 177 -18.95 16.63 -24.49
C LYS A 177 -19.27 15.23 -25.00
N GLN A 178 -19.50 14.27 -24.09
CA GLN A 178 -20.07 13.00 -24.47
C GLN A 178 -21.54 13.03 -24.08
N LYS A 179 -22.39 13.14 -25.11
CA LYS A 179 -23.66 12.41 -25.15
C LYS A 179 -23.30 10.98 -24.76
N HIS A 180 -23.58 10.57 -23.52
CA HIS A 180 -23.85 9.16 -23.32
C HIS A 180 -25.07 8.92 -24.19
N SER A 181 -24.90 8.19 -25.29
CA SER A 181 -26.03 7.51 -25.89
C SER A 181 -26.62 6.67 -24.78
N GLU A 182 -27.75 7.12 -24.26
CA GLU A 182 -28.69 6.28 -23.55
C GLU A 182 -28.92 5.07 -24.45
N GLU A 183 -28.36 3.92 -24.06
CA GLU A 183 -28.84 2.64 -24.58
C GLU A 183 -30.18 2.41 -23.87
N PRO A 184 -31.28 2.19 -24.61
CA PRO A 184 -32.60 2.09 -24.00
C PRO A 184 -32.63 0.86 -23.09
N ASP A 185 -33.14 1.07 -21.88
CA ASP A 185 -33.50 0.02 -20.92
C ASP A 185 -34.25 -1.10 -21.67
N LYS A 186 -33.79 -2.34 -21.51
CA LYS A 186 -34.50 -3.55 -21.94
C LYS A 186 -35.18 -4.18 -20.74
#